data_AF-A0A5B9QIU0-F1
#
_entry.id   AF-A0A5B9QIU0-F1
#
_cell.length_a   1.000
_cell.length_b   1.000
_cell.length_c   1.000
_cell.angle_alpha   90.00
_cell.angle_beta   90.00
_cell.angle_gamma   90.00
#
_symmetry.space_group_name_H-M   'P 1'
#
loop_
_entity.id
_entity.type
_entity.pdbx_description
1 polymer ?
#
loop_
_entity_poly.entity_id
_entity_poly.type
_entity_poly.pdbx_seq_one_letter_code
_entity_poly.pdbx_strand_id
1 'polypeptide(L)' 'MPKAWSDKDERQYKHVKESEKERGRSEDRAEEIAARTVNKQRSKEGRTRDKQ' A
#
# COMPACT_ATOMS: atom_id res chain seq x y z
N MET A 1 -1.50 7.38 -8.59
CA MET A 1 -0.99 7.07 -7.23
C MET A 1 -0.85 8.37 -6.45
N PRO A 2 -1.01 8.40 -5.12
CA PRO A 2 -0.91 9.63 -4.34
C PRO A 2 0.50 10.22 -4.41
N LYS A 3 0.63 11.54 -4.63
CA LYS A 3 1.91 12.26 -4.73
C LYS A 3 2.86 12.11 -3.53
N ALA A 4 2.35 11.59 -2.41
CA ALA A 4 3.13 11.39 -1.19
C ALA A 4 3.81 10.02 -1.10
N TRP A 5 3.62 9.14 -2.09
CA TRP A 5 4.31 7.85 -2.19
C TRP A 5 5.66 8.02 -2.87
N SER A 6 6.67 7.39 -2.30
CA SER A 6 7.98 7.24 -2.94
C SER A 6 7.97 6.09 -3.95
N ASP A 7 8.97 6.00 -4.82
CA ASP A 7 9.11 4.88 -5.76
C ASP A 7 9.13 3.51 -5.03
N LYS A 8 9.63 3.48 -3.79
CA LYS A 8 9.63 2.29 -2.94
C LYS A 8 8.20 1.90 -2.54
N ASP A 9 7.38 2.88 -2.18
CA ASP A 9 5.98 2.68 -1.79
C ASP A 9 5.16 2.17 -2.98
N GLU A 10 5.39 2.72 -4.18
CA GLU A 10 4.72 2.26 -5.40
C GLU A 10 5.07 0.81 -5.77
N ARG A 11 6.36 0.43 -5.66
CA ARG A 11 6.78 -0.95 -5.88
C ARG A 11 6.15 -1.91 -4.87
N GLN A 12 6.11 -1.51 -3.60
CA GLN A 12 5.50 -2.32 -2.55
C GLN A 12 3.99 -2.48 -2.77
N TYR A 13 3.30 -1.39 -3.15
CA TYR A 13 1.88 -1.45 -3.49
C TYR A 13 1.62 -2.46 -4.61
N LYS A 14 2.39 -2.37 -5.72
CA LYS A 14 2.24 -3.30 -6.85
C LYS A 14 2.47 -4.75 -6.44
N HIS A 15 3.52 -5.00 -5.66
CA HIS A 15 3.85 -6.36 -5.23
C HIS A 15 2.80 -6.97 -4.30
N VAL A 16 2.27 -6.19 -3.35
CA VAL A 16 1.19 -6.67 -2.47
C VAL A 16 -0.11 -6.86 -3.26
N LYS A 17 -0.45 -5.94 -4.16
CA LYS A 17 -1.65 -6.06 -5.02
C LYS A 17 -1.59 -7.35 -5.84
N GLU A 18 -0.45 -7.61 -6.47
CA GLU A 18 -0.24 -8.81 -7.29
C GLU A 18 -0.33 -10.08 -6.44
N SER A 19 0.36 -10.13 -5.29
CA SER A 19 0.29 -11.30 -4.39
C SER A 19 -1.12 -11.57 -3.87
N GLU A 20 -1.91 -10.54 -3.57
CA GLU A 20 -3.30 -10.73 -3.14
C GLU A 20 -4.22 -11.18 -4.28
N LYS A 21 -3.96 -10.74 -5.52
CA LYS A 21 -4.64 -11.26 -6.72
C LYS A 21 -4.30 -12.73 -6.97
N GLU A 22 -3.04 -13.12 -6.84
CA GLU A 22 -2.59 -14.52 -6.95
C GLU A 22 -3.24 -15.43 -5.91
N ARG A 23 -3.52 -14.90 -4.71
CA ARG A 23 -4.28 -15.58 -3.66
C ARG A 23 -5.79 -15.68 -3.93
N GLY A 24 -6.25 -15.20 -5.09
CA GLY A 24 -7.65 -15.27 -5.51
C GLY A 24 -8.53 -14.15 -4.95
N ARG A 25 -7.96 -13.06 -4.43
CA ARG A 25 -8.77 -11.91 -4.02
C ARG A 25 -9.20 -11.08 -5.22
N SER A 26 -10.38 -10.46 -5.11
CA SER A 26 -10.84 -9.47 -6.07
C SER A 26 -9.87 -8.29 -6.17
N GLU A 27 -9.84 -7.65 -7.33
CA GLU A 27 -8.95 -6.51 -7.59
C GLU A 27 -9.14 -5.40 -6.56
N ASP A 28 -10.38 -4.98 -6.29
CA ASP A 28 -10.69 -3.94 -5.30
C ASP A 28 -10.14 -4.29 -3.92
N ARG A 29 -10.28 -5.56 -3.52
CA ARG A 29 -9.80 -6.02 -2.21
C ARG A 29 -8.27 -6.06 -2.17
N ALA A 30 -7.62 -6.49 -3.24
CA ALA A 30 -6.16 -6.48 -3.36
C ALA A 30 -5.60 -5.06 -3.31
N GLU A 31 -6.25 -4.10 -3.99
CA GLU A 31 -5.86 -2.68 -3.95
C GLU A 31 -6.00 -2.08 -2.56
N GLU A 32 -7.10 -2.36 -1.86
CA GLU A 32 -7.34 -1.89 -0.49
C GLU A 32 -6.27 -2.43 0.48
N ILE A 33 -5.94 -3.71 0.37
CA ILE A 33 -4.91 -4.37 1.21
C ILE A 33 -3.52 -3.78 0.92
N ALA A 34 -3.19 -3.59 -0.37
CA ALA A 34 -1.92 -3.00 -0.78
C ALA A 34 -1.78 -1.56 -0.25
N ALA A 35 -2.82 -0.74 -0.41
CA ALA A 35 -2.82 0.64 0.09
C ALA A 35 -2.69 0.70 1.62
N ARG A 36 -3.42 -0.16 2.36
CA ARG A 36 -3.30 -0.25 3.83
C ARG A 36 -1.92 -0.68 4.29
N THR A 37 -1.31 -1.63 3.58
CA THR A 37 0.04 -2.14 3.91
C THR A 37 1.08 -1.03 3.78
N VAL A 38 1.06 -0.32 2.65
CA VAL A 38 1.96 0.82 2.41
C VAL A 38 1.71 1.94 3.41
N ASN A 39 0.46 2.31 3.67
CA ASN A 39 0.16 3.35 4.67
C ASN A 39 0.60 2.96 6.09
N LYS A 40 0.46 1.69 6.49
CA LYS A 40 0.97 1.19 7.78
C LYS A 40 2.48 1.28 7.87
N GLN A 41 3.20 0.95 6.80
CA GLN A 41 4.66 1.10 6.77
C GLN A 41 5.08 2.57 6.85
N ARG A 42 4.45 3.44 6.06
CA ARG A 42 4.72 4.88 6.09
C ARG A 42 4.43 5.50 7.45
N SER A 43 3.40 5.02 8.15
CA SER A 43 3.10 5.42 9.53
C SER A 43 4.16 4.97 10.52
N LYS A 44 4.62 3.70 10.44
CA LYS A 44 5.75 3.23 11.25
C LYS A 44 7.05 4.00 10.99
N GLU A 45 7.26 4.46 9.76
CA GLU A 45 8.42 5.27 9.37
C GLU A 45 8.26 6.76 9.71
N GLY A 46 7.14 7.19 10.30
CA GLY A 46 6.86 8.59 10.62
C GLY A 46 6.64 9.48 9.39
N ARG A 47 6.36 8.89 8.21
CA ARG A 47 6.18 9.60 6.93
C ARG A 47 4.72 9.93 6.61
N THR A 48 3.77 9.44 7.40
CA THR A 48 2.39 9.90 7.34
C THR A 48 2.22 11.10 8.25
N ARG A 49 1.48 12.12 7.79
CA ARG A 49 1.00 13.16 8.69
C ARG A 49 0.14 12.47 9.76
N ASP A 50 0.67 12.40 10.98
CA ASP A 50 -0.10 12.04 12.17
C ASP A 50 -1.35 12.91 12.14
N LYS A 51 -2.53 12.29 12.04
CA LYS A 51 -3.72 12.93 12.56
C LYS A 51 -3.68 12.61 14.05
N GLN A 52 -3.02 13.47 14.81
CA GLN A 52 -3.26 13.58 16.25
C GLN A 52 -4.76 13.74 16.51
#